data_AF-A0A7C6URF6-F1
#
_entry.id   AF-A0A7C6URF6-F1
#
_cell.length_a   1.000
_cell.length_b   1.000
_cell.length_c   1.000
_cell.angle_alpha   90.00
_cell.angle_beta   90.00
_cell.angle_gamma   90.00
#
_symmetry.space_group_name_H-M   'P 1'
#
loop_
_entity.id
_entity.type
_entity.pdbx_description
1 polymer ?
#
loop_
_entity_poly.entity_id
_entity_poly.type
_entity_poly.pdbx_seq_one_letter_code
_entity_poly.pdbx_strand_id
1 'polypeptide(L)'
;VMILTDPKTGEILANAIYPTFDVANHLDSPVENRKNIAVTDTYEPGSTFKAITAAIALETGVASLSSGFFDPGYIRVSGWNIRCWNRGGHGAQSFAETMQNSCNPYYAKLGIDLGGERFYKGLTDFNLGYRLGVDFPGEAPGTVRPPSAAIPLVTWANIGFGQGLTVTPLQLLAGFGAIANEGIMSIPHYVLKMQTEEGSYPPDIPEPRHVTSTEAANTTRYVLRTAIEFGSGKRADVPGYLVAGKTGTSQLVEHGRYSHSKTATSFAGFAPSDDPKLAGLLVMWEPQGAFYGGIVAAPVFSRLAEKVLPYLGVEKREAEKSGAKQLKVPDVENLSVAEAVAVLQNAGFRVETVGEGERIIGQVPAPLALVDQGVLVFIYTDVDYLKTSTEQPNPCGV
;
A
#
# COMPACT_ATOMS: atom_id res chain seq x y z
N VAL A 1 -16.30 6.21 6.53
CA VAL A 1 -16.62 5.76 5.15
C VAL A 1 -16.19 4.32 4.99
N MET A 2 -17.03 3.52 4.36
CA MET A 2 -16.76 2.15 3.96
C MET A 2 -17.34 1.94 2.56
N ILE A 3 -16.49 1.55 1.60
CA ILE A 3 -16.91 1.33 0.21
C ILE A 3 -16.37 -0.02 -0.22
N LEU A 4 -17.20 -0.79 -0.89
CA LEU A 4 -16.89 -2.08 -1.48
C LEU A 4 -17.20 -2.03 -2.97
N THR A 5 -16.29 -2.55 -3.79
CA THR A 5 -16.46 -2.65 -5.25
C THR A 5 -16.12 -4.04 -5.74
N ASP A 6 -16.72 -4.46 -6.84
CA ASP A 6 -16.14 -5.53 -7.66
C ASP A 6 -14.91 -4.93 -8.41
N PRO A 7 -13.70 -5.50 -8.24
CA PRO A 7 -12.49 -4.93 -8.85
C PRO A 7 -12.45 -5.08 -10.38
N LYS A 8 -13.18 -6.04 -10.95
CA LYS A 8 -13.19 -6.34 -12.38
C LYS A 8 -14.18 -5.46 -13.12
N THR A 9 -15.36 -5.22 -12.56
CA THR A 9 -16.40 -4.41 -13.20
C THR A 9 -16.39 -2.96 -12.73
N GLY A 10 -15.94 -2.69 -11.50
CA GLY A 10 -16.09 -1.39 -10.85
C GLY A 10 -17.46 -1.19 -10.19
N GLU A 11 -18.35 -2.17 -10.21
CA GLU A 11 -19.66 -2.04 -9.56
C GLU A 11 -19.49 -1.76 -8.07
N ILE A 12 -20.11 -0.69 -7.57
CA ILE A 12 -20.13 -0.36 -6.14
C ILE A 12 -21.14 -1.29 -5.45
N LEU A 13 -20.62 -2.34 -4.82
CA LEU A 13 -21.39 -3.34 -4.09
C LEU A 13 -22.02 -2.78 -2.81
N ALA A 14 -21.33 -1.86 -2.14
CA ALA A 14 -21.83 -1.16 -0.97
C ALA A 14 -21.08 0.15 -0.74
N ASN A 15 -21.79 1.18 -0.30
CA ASN A 15 -21.20 2.42 0.21
C ASN A 15 -21.94 2.85 1.50
N ALA A 16 -21.21 2.94 2.59
CA ALA A 16 -21.73 3.34 3.90
C ALA A 16 -20.92 4.50 4.48
N ILE A 17 -21.63 5.54 4.91
CA ILE A 17 -21.07 6.78 5.44
C ILE A 17 -21.69 7.05 6.80
N TYR A 18 -20.84 7.41 7.76
CA TYR A 18 -21.24 7.79 9.10
C TYR A 18 -20.54 9.10 9.48
N PRO A 19 -21.24 10.06 10.13
CA PRO A 19 -22.66 10.03 10.53
C PRO A 19 -23.63 9.91 9.35
N THR A 20 -24.78 9.27 9.60
CA THR A 20 -25.84 9.08 8.59
C THR A 20 -26.95 10.10 8.74
N PHE A 21 -27.95 10.06 7.86
CA PHE A 21 -29.15 10.89 7.89
C PHE A 21 -30.36 10.08 7.46
N ASP A 22 -31.55 10.48 7.91
CA ASP A 22 -32.80 9.95 7.39
C ASP A 22 -33.08 10.58 6.02
N VAL A 23 -33.19 9.75 4.98
CA VAL A 23 -33.46 10.21 3.61
C VAL A 23 -34.84 10.87 3.51
N ALA A 24 -35.84 10.38 4.26
CA ALA A 24 -37.19 10.94 4.26
C ALA A 24 -37.22 12.32 4.91
N ASN A 25 -36.42 12.52 5.97
CA ASN A 25 -36.34 13.77 6.74
C ASN A 25 -34.97 14.45 6.60
N HIS A 26 -34.40 14.43 5.39
CA HIS A 26 -33.02 14.87 5.14
C HIS A 26 -32.76 16.35 5.46
N LEU A 27 -33.79 17.20 5.55
CA LEU A 27 -33.64 18.61 5.94
C LEU A 27 -33.28 18.79 7.42
N ASP A 28 -33.55 17.79 8.26
CA ASP A 28 -33.28 17.83 9.70
C ASP A 28 -31.81 17.52 10.03
N SER A 29 -31.07 17.01 9.04
CA SER A 29 -29.66 16.65 9.19
C SER A 29 -28.73 17.76 8.64
N PRO A 30 -27.55 17.96 9.26
CA PRO A 30 -26.55 18.89 8.74
C PRO A 30 -26.19 18.59 7.29
N VAL A 31 -25.94 19.64 6.49
CA VAL A 31 -25.56 19.52 5.07
C VAL A 31 -24.40 18.54 4.86
N GLU A 32 -23.42 18.57 5.77
CA GLU A 32 -22.21 17.75 5.70
C GLU A 32 -22.50 16.25 5.83
N ASN A 33 -23.52 15.86 6.60
CA ASN A 33 -23.91 14.46 6.75
C ASN A 33 -24.62 13.91 5.50
N ARG A 34 -25.09 14.80 4.61
CA ARG A 34 -25.85 14.43 3.40
C ARG A 34 -24.95 14.24 2.18
N LYS A 35 -23.66 14.53 2.33
CA LYS A 35 -22.67 14.36 1.27
C LYS A 35 -22.23 12.92 1.16
N ASN A 36 -22.05 12.49 -0.09
CA ASN A 36 -21.33 11.27 -0.37
C ASN A 36 -19.82 11.55 -0.35
N ILE A 37 -19.25 11.67 0.85
CA ILE A 37 -17.83 12.02 1.06
C ILE A 37 -16.85 10.97 0.49
N ALA A 38 -17.33 9.82 0.03
CA ALA A 38 -16.54 8.90 -0.79
C ALA A 38 -16.19 9.46 -2.17
N VAL A 39 -17.05 10.34 -2.69
CA VAL A 39 -17.02 10.92 -4.05
C VAL A 39 -16.66 12.40 -4.01
N THR A 40 -17.19 13.15 -3.03
CA THR A 40 -17.15 14.62 -3.02
C THR A 40 -15.96 15.21 -2.27
N ASP A 41 -15.34 14.43 -1.39
CA ASP A 41 -14.34 14.93 -0.44
C ASP A 41 -12.99 14.24 -0.67
N THR A 42 -11.92 15.00 -0.49
CA THR A 42 -10.55 14.52 -0.66
C THR A 42 -9.82 14.50 0.66
N TYR A 43 -8.82 13.62 0.76
CA TYR A 43 -7.97 13.51 1.94
C TYR A 43 -6.56 13.06 1.53
N GLU A 44 -5.60 13.22 2.44
CA GLU A 44 -4.28 12.61 2.26
C GLU A 44 -4.35 11.13 2.63
N PRO A 45 -4.09 10.20 1.68
CA PRO A 45 -4.30 8.77 1.89
C PRO A 45 -3.31 8.15 2.88
N GLY A 46 -2.12 8.75 3.04
CA GLY A 46 -1.05 8.20 3.85
C GLY A 46 -0.63 6.80 3.38
N SER A 47 -0.30 5.92 4.33
CA SER A 47 0.37 4.65 4.02
C SER A 47 -0.41 3.65 3.16
N THR A 48 -1.72 3.79 2.94
CA THR A 48 -2.44 3.00 1.92
C THR A 48 -1.91 3.29 0.52
N PHE A 49 -1.46 4.53 0.27
CA PHE A 49 -0.93 4.99 -1.01
C PHE A 49 0.37 4.32 -1.44
N LYS A 50 1.09 3.71 -0.50
CA LYS A 50 2.30 2.93 -0.77
C LYS A 50 2.06 1.80 -1.75
N ALA A 51 0.83 1.26 -1.82
CA ALA A 51 0.44 0.28 -2.81
C ALA A 51 0.58 0.83 -4.25
N ILE A 52 0.08 2.04 -4.49
CA ILE A 52 0.15 2.71 -5.79
C ILE A 52 1.59 3.09 -6.11
N THR A 53 2.34 3.60 -5.13
CA THR A 53 3.77 3.93 -5.31
C THR A 53 4.60 2.70 -5.63
N ALA A 54 4.33 1.55 -4.98
CA ALA A 54 4.96 0.28 -5.28
C ALA A 54 4.65 -0.17 -6.71
N ALA A 55 3.39 -0.12 -7.13
CA ALA A 55 2.99 -0.48 -8.49
C ALA A 55 3.72 0.37 -9.54
N ILE A 56 3.79 1.68 -9.35
CA ILE A 56 4.50 2.59 -10.27
C ILE A 56 6.01 2.31 -10.26
N ALA A 57 6.61 2.05 -9.10
CA ALA A 57 8.03 1.73 -9.01
C ALA A 57 8.39 0.40 -9.68
N LEU A 58 7.51 -0.61 -9.56
CA LEU A 58 7.66 -1.89 -10.25
C LEU A 58 7.47 -1.74 -11.76
N GLU A 59 6.41 -1.04 -12.19
CA GLU A 59 6.12 -0.76 -13.61
C GLU A 59 7.30 -0.11 -14.33
N THR A 60 7.98 0.80 -13.64
CA THR A 60 9.06 1.59 -14.22
C THR A 60 10.45 1.01 -13.99
N GLY A 61 10.54 -0.17 -13.35
CA GLY A 61 11.79 -0.85 -13.02
C GLY A 61 12.65 -0.13 -11.97
N VAL A 62 12.10 0.86 -11.25
CA VAL A 62 12.79 1.53 -10.13
C VAL A 62 12.90 0.62 -8.91
N ALA A 63 11.94 -0.29 -8.75
CA ALA A 63 11.96 -1.32 -7.73
C ALA A 63 11.70 -2.71 -8.34
N SER A 64 12.11 -3.73 -7.62
CA SER A 64 11.95 -5.15 -7.92
C SER A 64 11.82 -5.93 -6.61
N LEU A 65 11.47 -7.22 -6.66
CA LEU A 65 11.51 -8.08 -5.47
C LEU A 65 12.91 -8.24 -4.88
N SER A 66 13.96 -8.12 -5.70
CA SER A 66 15.36 -8.13 -5.27
C SER A 66 15.83 -6.78 -4.68
N SER A 67 14.99 -5.74 -4.74
CA SER A 67 15.30 -4.46 -4.12
C SER A 67 15.30 -4.59 -2.59
N GLY A 68 16.24 -3.90 -1.95
CA GLY A 68 16.35 -3.83 -0.50
C GLY A 68 16.54 -2.39 -0.01
N PHE A 69 16.36 -2.21 1.29
CA PHE A 69 16.58 -0.94 1.95
C PHE A 69 17.00 -1.15 3.40
N PHE A 70 18.04 -0.45 3.83
CA PHE A 70 18.39 -0.35 5.25
C PHE A 70 17.66 0.84 5.86
N ASP A 71 16.73 0.60 6.78
CA ASP A 71 15.97 1.62 7.50
C ASP A 71 16.65 1.95 8.84
N PRO A 72 17.40 3.08 8.95
CA PRO A 72 17.95 3.56 10.21
C PRO A 72 16.91 4.34 11.05
N GLY A 73 15.63 4.31 10.66
CA GLY A 73 14.53 5.02 11.31
C GLY A 73 14.17 6.35 10.64
N TYR A 74 14.94 6.80 9.66
CA TYR A 74 14.65 8.02 8.89
C TYR A 74 15.39 8.08 7.54
N ILE A 75 14.93 8.96 6.67
CA ILE A 75 15.68 9.47 5.51
C ILE A 75 15.68 11.00 5.54
N ARG A 76 16.80 11.62 5.17
CA ARG A 76 16.93 13.09 5.13
C ARG A 76 16.76 13.59 3.70
N VAL A 77 15.77 14.45 3.47
CA VAL A 77 15.43 14.98 2.14
C VAL A 77 15.23 16.48 2.25
N SER A 78 15.96 17.25 1.45
CA SER A 78 15.88 18.73 1.44
C SER A 78 15.96 19.37 2.84
N GLY A 79 16.79 18.80 3.72
CA GLY A 79 16.96 19.27 5.10
C GLY A 79 15.96 18.72 6.13
N TRP A 80 14.90 18.05 5.68
CA TRP A 80 13.86 17.46 6.55
C TRP A 80 14.11 15.98 6.81
N ASN A 81 13.75 15.51 8.01
CA ASN A 81 13.81 14.09 8.37
C ASN A 81 12.42 13.46 8.20
N ILE A 82 12.27 12.63 7.17
CA ILE A 82 11.10 11.76 7.00
C ILE A 82 11.34 10.53 7.87
N ARG A 83 10.53 10.39 8.92
CA ARG A 83 10.73 9.37 9.95
C ARG A 83 9.91 8.12 9.67
N CYS A 84 10.50 6.98 9.99
CA CYS A 84 9.76 5.74 10.16
C CYS A 84 8.93 5.80 11.45
N TRP A 85 7.87 5.01 11.53
CA TRP A 85 7.07 4.92 12.76
C TRP A 85 7.86 4.21 13.88
N ASN A 86 8.75 3.29 13.51
CA ASN A 86 9.75 2.73 14.41
C ASN A 86 10.99 3.64 14.45
N ARG A 87 11.19 4.33 15.58
CA ARG A 87 12.28 5.32 15.72
C ARG A 87 13.68 4.72 15.61
N GLY A 88 13.86 3.46 15.98
CA GLY A 88 15.13 2.74 15.84
C GLY A 88 15.38 2.22 14.43
N GLY A 89 14.40 2.36 13.53
CA GLY A 89 14.42 1.74 12.21
C GLY A 89 14.14 0.25 12.25
N HIS A 90 14.04 -0.34 11.06
CA HIS A 90 13.80 -1.78 10.89
C HIS A 90 15.05 -2.53 10.42
N GLY A 91 16.21 -1.86 10.31
CA GLY A 91 17.43 -2.47 9.81
C GLY A 91 17.32 -2.81 8.32
N ALA A 92 18.02 -3.85 7.88
CA ALA A 92 17.91 -4.33 6.51
C ALA A 92 16.51 -4.90 6.24
N GLN A 93 15.92 -4.50 5.11
CA GLN A 93 14.60 -4.93 4.69
C GLN A 93 14.60 -5.27 3.20
N SER A 94 13.93 -6.37 2.85
CA SER A 94 13.50 -6.66 1.49
C SER A 94 12.36 -5.74 1.04
N PHE A 95 12.14 -5.65 -0.27
CA PHE A 95 10.99 -4.91 -0.83
C PHE A 95 9.67 -5.31 -0.17
N ALA A 96 9.44 -6.61 0.04
CA ALA A 96 8.24 -7.11 0.69
C ALA A 96 8.12 -6.60 2.14
N GLU A 97 9.20 -6.65 2.92
CA GLU A 97 9.18 -6.18 4.31
C GLU A 97 9.00 -4.67 4.42
N THR A 98 9.48 -3.89 3.45
CA THR A 98 9.22 -2.44 3.43
C THR A 98 7.71 -2.16 3.39
N MET A 99 6.92 -2.99 2.69
CA MET A 99 5.47 -2.91 2.70
C MET A 99 4.88 -3.45 4.01
N GLN A 100 5.38 -4.60 4.51
CA GLN A 100 4.91 -5.23 5.75
C GLN A 100 5.02 -4.29 6.95
N ASN A 101 6.22 -3.72 7.12
CA ASN A 101 6.56 -2.75 8.16
C ASN A 101 6.13 -1.32 7.80
N SER A 102 5.62 -1.10 6.59
CA SER A 102 5.20 0.21 6.12
C SER A 102 6.29 1.29 6.29
N CYS A 103 7.50 1.00 5.80
CA CYS A 103 8.69 1.84 5.96
C CYS A 103 8.56 3.19 5.20
N ASN A 104 8.22 4.29 5.90
CA ASN A 104 8.15 5.62 5.27
C ASN A 104 9.46 6.01 4.55
N PRO A 105 10.65 5.80 5.14
CA PRO A 105 11.90 6.16 4.47
C PRO A 105 12.10 5.50 3.11
N TYR A 106 11.75 4.21 2.97
CA TYR A 106 11.87 3.53 1.68
C TYR A 106 10.92 4.09 0.63
N TYR A 107 9.65 4.32 0.98
CA TYR A 107 8.68 4.88 0.04
C TYR A 107 8.98 6.35 -0.31
N ALA A 108 9.58 7.10 0.62
CA ALA A 108 10.15 8.42 0.32
C ALA A 108 11.32 8.34 -0.67
N LYS A 109 12.21 7.35 -0.50
CA LYS A 109 13.29 7.07 -1.47
C LYS A 109 12.71 6.72 -2.84
N LEU A 110 11.70 5.84 -2.92
CA LEU A 110 11.04 5.52 -4.20
C LEU A 110 10.45 6.77 -4.88
N GLY A 111 9.82 7.66 -4.12
CA GLY A 111 9.32 8.92 -4.66
C GLY A 111 10.42 9.80 -5.26
N ILE A 112 11.62 9.79 -4.67
CA ILE A 112 12.80 10.49 -5.19
C ILE A 112 13.36 9.80 -6.43
N ASP A 113 13.54 8.47 -6.38
CA ASP A 113 14.15 7.69 -7.45
C ASP A 113 13.29 7.62 -8.71
N LEU A 114 11.97 7.61 -8.55
CA LEU A 114 11.04 7.82 -9.66
C LEU A 114 11.27 9.19 -10.29
N GLY A 115 11.48 10.21 -9.48
CA GLY A 115 11.57 11.60 -9.91
C GLY A 115 10.21 12.17 -10.33
N GLY A 116 10.14 13.49 -10.50
CA GLY A 116 8.86 14.18 -10.70
C GLY A 116 8.11 13.75 -11.96
N GLU A 117 8.79 13.69 -13.11
CA GLU A 117 8.15 13.38 -14.40
C GLU A 117 7.54 11.98 -14.43
N ARG A 118 8.34 10.96 -14.10
CA ARG A 118 7.90 9.56 -14.12
C ARG A 118 6.87 9.29 -13.04
N PHE A 119 7.05 9.84 -11.84
CA PHE A 119 6.08 9.64 -10.77
C PHE A 119 4.76 10.31 -11.13
N TYR A 120 4.78 11.57 -11.59
CA TYR A 120 3.57 12.26 -12.03
C TYR A 120 2.86 11.49 -13.15
N LYS A 121 3.59 11.02 -14.17
CA LYS A 121 3.00 10.19 -15.23
C LYS A 121 2.29 8.98 -14.64
N GLY A 122 2.96 8.19 -13.79
CA GLY A 122 2.35 7.02 -13.15
C GLY A 122 1.12 7.37 -12.30
N LEU A 123 1.15 8.49 -11.56
CA LEU A 123 0.00 8.97 -10.80
C LEU A 123 -1.18 9.31 -11.71
N THR A 124 -0.93 9.99 -12.83
CA THR A 124 -1.97 10.31 -13.82
C THR A 124 -2.45 9.10 -14.60
N ASP A 125 -1.60 8.10 -14.84
CA ASP A 125 -1.99 6.82 -15.43
C ASP A 125 -2.99 6.11 -14.50
N PHE A 126 -2.84 6.20 -13.18
CA PHE A 126 -3.84 5.78 -12.17
C PHE A 126 -5.02 6.76 -11.99
N ASN A 127 -5.18 7.76 -12.87
CA ASN A 127 -6.22 8.78 -12.85
C ASN A 127 -6.27 9.66 -11.58
N LEU A 128 -5.14 9.79 -10.88
CA LEU A 128 -5.06 10.62 -9.69
C LEU A 128 -4.90 12.09 -10.06
N GLY A 129 -5.64 12.97 -9.37
CA GLY A 129 -5.69 14.40 -9.70
C GLY A 129 -6.73 14.76 -10.77
N TYR A 130 -7.49 13.78 -11.27
CA TYR A 130 -8.58 13.96 -12.22
C TYR A 130 -9.84 13.23 -11.76
N ARG A 131 -10.99 13.70 -12.23
CA ARG A 131 -12.27 12.98 -12.09
C ARG A 131 -12.17 11.60 -12.75
N LEU A 132 -12.62 10.55 -12.07
CA LEU A 132 -12.72 9.20 -12.61
C LEU A 132 -13.81 9.10 -13.67
N GLY A 133 -14.85 9.93 -13.57
CA GLY A 133 -16.08 9.78 -14.36
C GLY A 133 -17.06 8.82 -13.70
N VAL A 134 -17.14 8.83 -12.36
CA VAL A 134 -18.21 8.12 -11.63
C VAL A 134 -19.57 8.73 -11.99
N ASP A 135 -20.58 7.88 -12.09
CA ASP A 135 -21.98 8.21 -12.34
C ASP A 135 -22.69 8.84 -11.11
N PHE A 136 -21.98 9.68 -10.35
CA PHE A 136 -22.49 10.34 -9.16
C PHE A 136 -22.10 11.83 -9.13
N PRO A 137 -23.03 12.75 -8.76
CA PRO A 137 -22.76 14.18 -8.81
C PRO A 137 -21.73 14.64 -7.78
N GLY A 138 -21.02 15.73 -8.11
CA GLY A 138 -20.11 16.40 -7.19
C GLY A 138 -18.74 15.74 -7.05
N GLU A 139 -18.35 14.90 -8.01
CA GLU A 139 -17.04 14.25 -8.01
C GLU A 139 -15.87 15.24 -7.87
N ALA A 140 -15.08 15.05 -6.82
CA ALA A 140 -13.86 15.79 -6.59
C ALA A 140 -12.68 15.13 -7.33
N PRO A 141 -11.77 15.92 -7.93
CA PRO A 141 -10.65 15.38 -8.71
C PRO A 141 -9.45 14.94 -7.86
N GLY A 142 -9.41 15.24 -6.56
CA GLY A 142 -8.17 15.14 -5.79
C GLY A 142 -7.19 16.27 -6.17
N THR A 143 -5.92 16.12 -5.80
CA THR A 143 -4.87 17.08 -6.16
C THR A 143 -3.53 16.37 -6.28
N VAL A 144 -2.95 16.44 -7.48
CA VAL A 144 -1.57 16.06 -7.78
C VAL A 144 -0.91 17.24 -8.49
N ARG A 145 0.26 17.68 -8.01
CA ARG A 145 0.95 18.83 -8.58
C ARG A 145 1.77 18.40 -9.80
N PRO A 146 1.65 19.06 -10.96
CA PRO A 146 2.50 18.76 -12.10
C PRO A 146 3.97 19.09 -11.79
N PRO A 147 4.93 18.34 -12.35
CA PRO A 147 6.34 18.62 -12.19
C PRO A 147 6.71 20.01 -12.71
N SER A 148 7.53 20.72 -11.95
CA SER A 148 8.17 21.95 -12.39
C SER A 148 9.40 22.24 -11.52
N ALA A 149 10.28 23.12 -12.00
CA ALA A 149 11.46 23.55 -11.24
C ALA A 149 11.12 24.20 -9.88
N ALA A 150 9.89 24.68 -9.70
CA ALA A 150 9.42 25.28 -8.46
C ALA A 150 9.00 24.25 -7.40
N ILE A 151 8.82 22.97 -7.77
CA ILE A 151 8.40 21.91 -6.85
C ILE A 151 9.63 21.35 -6.12
N PRO A 152 9.72 21.49 -4.78
CA PRO A 152 10.86 20.96 -4.03
C PRO A 152 10.90 19.43 -4.05
N LEU A 153 12.10 18.86 -4.03
CA LEU A 153 12.32 17.39 -4.03
C LEU A 153 11.56 16.66 -2.91
N VAL A 154 11.49 17.26 -1.71
CA VAL A 154 10.74 16.69 -0.58
C VAL A 154 9.24 16.46 -0.88
N THR A 155 8.67 17.17 -1.86
CA THR A 155 7.29 16.94 -2.31
C THR A 155 7.13 15.52 -2.84
N TRP A 156 8.04 15.07 -3.71
CA TRP A 156 7.99 13.72 -4.28
C TRP A 156 8.26 12.64 -3.24
N ALA A 157 9.16 12.93 -2.29
CA ALA A 157 9.40 12.06 -1.14
C ALA A 157 8.12 11.89 -0.28
N ASN A 158 7.39 12.98 -0.01
CA ASN A 158 6.13 12.93 0.72
C ASN A 158 5.04 12.16 -0.03
N ILE A 159 4.92 12.42 -1.34
CA ILE A 159 3.95 11.74 -2.21
C ILE A 159 4.17 10.23 -2.18
N GLY A 160 5.43 9.77 -2.13
CA GLY A 160 5.77 8.34 -2.09
C GLY A 160 5.12 7.56 -0.95
N PHE A 161 4.85 8.20 0.20
CA PHE A 161 4.12 7.59 1.31
C PHE A 161 2.72 8.17 1.54
N GLY A 162 2.18 8.90 0.56
CA GLY A 162 0.80 9.37 0.53
C GLY A 162 0.55 10.68 1.26
N GLN A 163 1.55 11.56 1.36
CA GLN A 163 1.40 12.93 1.88
C GLN A 163 1.73 13.99 0.83
N GLY A 164 1.12 15.17 0.93
CA GLY A 164 1.33 16.26 -0.05
C GLY A 164 0.57 16.08 -1.38
N LEU A 165 -0.38 15.15 -1.42
CA LEU A 165 -1.37 14.97 -2.47
C LEU A 165 -2.72 14.64 -1.83
N THR A 166 -3.83 14.86 -2.52
CA THR A 166 -5.14 14.43 -2.04
C THR A 166 -5.83 13.55 -3.05
N VAL A 167 -6.61 12.59 -2.56
CA VAL A 167 -7.46 11.70 -3.36
C VAL A 167 -8.83 11.61 -2.72
N THR A 168 -9.86 11.30 -3.50
CA THR A 168 -11.11 10.81 -2.94
C THR A 168 -10.94 9.36 -2.46
N PRO A 169 -11.74 8.89 -1.49
CA PRO A 169 -11.80 7.47 -1.15
C PRO A 169 -12.03 6.58 -2.38
N LEU A 170 -12.86 7.01 -3.33
CA LEU A 170 -13.15 6.24 -4.55
C LEU A 170 -11.93 6.13 -5.49
N GLN A 171 -11.14 7.21 -5.66
CA GLN A 171 -9.90 7.18 -6.44
C GLN A 171 -8.88 6.19 -5.86
N LEU A 172 -8.70 6.20 -4.54
CA LEU A 172 -7.80 5.24 -3.90
C LEU A 172 -8.30 3.81 -4.09
N LEU A 173 -9.61 3.56 -3.90
CA LEU A 173 -10.19 2.24 -4.06
C LEU A 173 -10.07 1.73 -5.51
N ALA A 174 -10.28 2.59 -6.51
CA ALA A 174 -10.10 2.26 -7.92
C ALA A 174 -8.66 1.83 -8.23
N GLY A 175 -7.67 2.49 -7.63
CA GLY A 175 -6.26 2.09 -7.76
C GLY A 175 -5.96 0.71 -7.14
N PHE A 176 -6.58 0.38 -6.00
CA PHE A 176 -6.53 -0.98 -5.43
C PHE A 176 -7.26 -1.99 -6.31
N GLY A 177 -8.39 -1.59 -6.91
CA GLY A 177 -9.12 -2.38 -7.91
C GLY A 177 -8.24 -2.72 -9.12
N ALA A 178 -7.48 -1.76 -9.63
CA ALA A 178 -6.55 -1.99 -10.73
C ALA A 178 -5.45 -3.01 -10.37
N ILE A 179 -4.88 -2.94 -9.16
CA ILE A 179 -3.90 -3.92 -8.68
C ILE A 179 -4.53 -5.33 -8.56
N ALA A 180 -5.77 -5.40 -8.09
CA ALA A 180 -6.53 -6.64 -7.98
C ALA A 180 -6.89 -7.23 -9.37
N ASN A 181 -7.16 -6.36 -10.33
CA ASN A 181 -7.61 -6.69 -11.68
C ASN A 181 -6.46 -6.62 -12.70
N GLU A 182 -5.29 -7.14 -12.33
CA GLU A 182 -4.16 -7.38 -13.26
C GLU A 182 -3.67 -6.12 -14.01
N GLY A 183 -3.83 -4.95 -13.39
CA GLY A 183 -3.45 -3.66 -13.93
C GLY A 183 -4.53 -2.93 -14.71
N ILE A 184 -5.74 -3.51 -14.84
CA ILE A 184 -6.90 -2.90 -15.50
C ILE A 184 -7.73 -2.13 -14.48
N MET A 185 -7.79 -0.81 -14.62
CA MET A 185 -8.61 0.05 -13.78
C MET A 185 -10.01 0.16 -14.35
N SER A 186 -10.97 -0.48 -13.68
CA SER A 186 -12.41 -0.30 -13.93
C SER A 186 -12.94 0.89 -13.14
N ILE A 187 -13.85 1.67 -13.74
CA ILE A 187 -14.38 2.88 -13.10
C ILE A 187 -15.44 2.49 -12.07
N PRO A 188 -15.28 2.89 -10.79
CA PRO A 188 -16.30 2.65 -9.79
C PRO A 188 -17.62 3.34 -10.15
N HIS A 189 -18.75 2.65 -10.09
CA HIS A 189 -20.06 3.16 -10.51
C HIS A 189 -21.22 2.58 -9.71
N TYR A 190 -22.32 3.33 -9.58
CA TYR A 190 -23.53 2.96 -8.83
C TYR A 190 -24.61 2.33 -9.72
N VAL A 191 -24.70 2.72 -10.99
CA VAL A 191 -25.73 2.29 -11.93
C VAL A 191 -25.32 0.96 -12.56
N LEU A 192 -26.02 -0.12 -12.22
CA LEU A 192 -25.77 -1.42 -12.86
C LEU A 192 -26.29 -1.46 -14.31
N LYS A 193 -27.48 -0.88 -14.52
CA LYS A 193 -28.21 -0.95 -15.78
C LYS A 193 -29.33 0.07 -15.79
N MET A 194 -29.56 0.72 -16.92
CA MET A 194 -30.75 1.53 -17.17
C MET A 194 -31.79 0.68 -17.91
N GLN A 195 -33.01 0.60 -17.38
CA GLN A 195 -34.11 -0.13 -17.99
C GLN A 195 -35.20 0.85 -18.42
N THR A 196 -35.49 0.89 -19.72
CA THR A 196 -36.58 1.69 -20.30
C THR A 196 -37.57 0.76 -21.01
N GLU A 197 -38.67 1.33 -21.52
CA GLU A 197 -39.62 0.62 -22.40
C GLU A 197 -38.97 0.17 -23.72
N GLU A 198 -37.97 0.91 -24.20
CA GLU A 198 -37.26 0.66 -25.46
C GLU A 198 -36.18 -0.42 -25.33
N GLY A 199 -35.66 -0.63 -24.13
CA GLY A 199 -34.69 -1.70 -23.90
C GLY A 199 -33.75 -1.49 -22.73
N SER A 200 -32.72 -2.33 -22.75
CA SER A 200 -31.64 -2.50 -21.80
C SER A 200 -30.37 -1.67 -22.05
N TYR A 201 -29.99 -0.62 -21.30
CA TYR A 201 -28.75 0.13 -21.54
C TYR A 201 -27.71 -0.03 -20.41
N PRO A 202 -26.39 -0.09 -20.74
CA PRO A 202 -25.32 -0.09 -19.75
C PRO A 202 -25.17 1.28 -19.07
N PRO A 203 -24.43 1.38 -17.94
CA PRO A 203 -24.05 2.66 -17.37
C PRO A 203 -23.23 3.51 -18.35
N ASP A 204 -23.39 4.83 -18.26
CA ASP A 204 -22.59 5.81 -19.00
C ASP A 204 -21.33 6.16 -18.19
N ILE A 205 -20.31 5.33 -18.32
CA ILE A 205 -19.02 5.45 -17.62
C ILE A 205 -17.86 5.24 -18.60
N PRO A 206 -16.67 5.79 -18.32
CA PRO A 206 -15.49 5.51 -19.14
C PRO A 206 -15.14 4.02 -19.16
N GLU A 207 -14.66 3.55 -20.31
CA GLU A 207 -14.23 2.17 -20.49
C GLU A 207 -13.03 1.82 -19.58
N PRO A 208 -12.96 0.58 -19.05
CA PRO A 208 -11.80 0.11 -18.31
C PRO A 208 -10.51 0.19 -19.14
N ARG A 209 -9.38 0.52 -18.49
CA ARG A 209 -8.09 0.65 -19.17
C ARG A 209 -6.92 0.14 -18.35
N HIS A 210 -5.86 -0.29 -19.02
CA HIS A 210 -4.60 -0.62 -18.36
C HIS A 210 -3.92 0.64 -17.79
N VAL A 211 -3.56 0.59 -16.52
CA VAL A 211 -2.83 1.67 -15.81
C VAL A 211 -1.44 1.22 -15.34
N THR A 212 -1.22 -0.09 -15.27
CA THR A 212 0.06 -0.74 -15.01
C THR A 212 0.05 -2.11 -15.67
N SER A 213 1.22 -2.70 -15.89
CA SER A 213 1.38 -4.06 -16.38
C SER A 213 0.84 -5.10 -15.39
N THR A 214 0.43 -6.24 -15.93
CA THR A 214 0.00 -7.40 -15.13
C THR A 214 1.10 -7.89 -14.21
N GLU A 215 2.37 -7.84 -14.63
CA GLU A 215 3.51 -8.21 -13.80
C GLU A 215 3.69 -7.29 -12.58
N ALA A 216 3.66 -5.97 -12.79
CA ALA A 216 3.75 -5.00 -11.71
C ALA A 216 2.54 -5.09 -10.76
N ALA A 217 1.33 -5.26 -11.30
CA ALA A 217 0.12 -5.49 -10.51
C ALA A 217 0.21 -6.77 -9.66
N ASN A 218 0.64 -7.89 -10.25
CA ASN A 218 0.79 -9.17 -9.55
C ASN A 218 1.87 -9.13 -8.47
N THR A 219 3.00 -8.49 -8.75
CA THR A 219 4.07 -8.31 -7.76
C THR A 219 3.60 -7.40 -6.62
N THR A 220 2.88 -6.32 -6.92
CA THR A 220 2.28 -5.45 -5.88
C THR A 220 1.28 -6.21 -5.03
N ARG A 221 0.40 -7.01 -5.66
CA ARG A 221 -0.56 -7.89 -4.99
C ARG A 221 0.11 -8.89 -4.06
N TYR A 222 1.19 -9.55 -4.51
CA TYR A 222 1.99 -10.44 -3.68
C TYR A 222 2.52 -9.72 -2.44
N VAL A 223 3.16 -8.56 -2.63
CA VAL A 223 3.71 -7.77 -1.52
C VAL A 223 2.62 -7.29 -0.56
N LEU A 224 1.45 -6.89 -1.06
CA LEU A 224 0.28 -6.56 -0.23
C LEU A 224 -0.26 -7.76 0.55
N ARG A 225 -0.23 -8.96 -0.02
CA ARG A 225 -0.57 -10.19 0.71
C ARG A 225 0.40 -10.43 1.86
N THR A 226 1.71 -10.28 1.64
CA THR A 226 2.69 -10.43 2.73
C THR A 226 2.46 -9.42 3.86
N ALA A 227 1.99 -8.21 3.54
CA ALA A 227 1.68 -7.20 4.56
C ALA A 227 0.49 -7.59 5.46
N ILE A 228 -0.45 -8.38 4.95
CA ILE A 228 -1.49 -9.01 5.77
C ILE A 228 -0.89 -10.15 6.57
N GLU A 229 -0.16 -11.06 5.94
CA GLU A 229 0.28 -12.30 6.59
C GLU A 229 1.34 -12.07 7.68
N PHE A 230 2.35 -11.26 7.38
CA PHE A 230 3.53 -11.07 8.22
C PHE A 230 3.65 -9.67 8.81
N GLY A 231 2.91 -8.70 8.26
CA GLY A 231 3.09 -7.27 8.56
C GLY A 231 2.03 -6.61 9.43
N SER A 232 1.91 -5.30 9.24
CA SER A 232 0.97 -4.41 9.95
C SER A 232 -0.51 -4.69 9.69
N GLY A 233 -0.83 -5.54 8.72
CA GLY A 233 -2.19 -5.86 8.28
C GLY A 233 -2.79 -7.15 8.84
N LYS A 234 -2.10 -7.90 9.72
CA LYS A 234 -2.52 -9.22 10.25
C LYS A 234 -3.98 -9.35 10.65
N ARG A 235 -4.57 -8.31 11.22
CA ARG A 235 -5.95 -8.33 11.67
C ARG A 235 -7.00 -8.23 10.56
N ALA A 236 -6.58 -8.02 9.31
CA ALA A 236 -7.44 -8.09 8.13
C ALA A 236 -7.47 -9.48 7.50
N ASP A 237 -6.67 -10.44 7.97
CA ASP A 237 -6.70 -11.80 7.47
C ASP A 237 -8.07 -12.45 7.73
N VAL A 238 -8.51 -13.30 6.80
CA VAL A 238 -9.79 -14.01 6.90
C VAL A 238 -9.53 -15.50 6.66
N PRO A 239 -9.75 -16.37 7.66
CA PRO A 239 -9.55 -17.80 7.49
C PRO A 239 -10.31 -18.35 6.27
N GLY A 240 -9.59 -19.00 5.36
CA GLY A 240 -10.13 -19.56 4.12
C GLY A 240 -10.17 -18.61 2.92
N TYR A 241 -9.83 -17.32 3.10
CA TYR A 241 -9.73 -16.34 2.01
C TYR A 241 -8.40 -15.59 2.07
N LEU A 242 -7.64 -15.63 0.98
CA LEU A 242 -6.37 -14.91 0.91
C LEU A 242 -6.65 -13.41 0.81
N VAL A 243 -6.43 -12.64 1.88
CA VAL A 243 -6.60 -11.18 1.84
C VAL A 243 -5.28 -10.51 1.48
N ALA A 244 -5.33 -9.53 0.58
CA ALA A 244 -4.23 -8.61 0.31
C ALA A 244 -4.68 -7.18 0.60
N GLY A 245 -3.82 -6.37 1.21
CA GLY A 245 -4.19 -5.00 1.51
C GLY A 245 -3.16 -4.24 2.32
N LYS A 246 -3.52 -3.01 2.66
CA LYS A 246 -2.65 -2.09 3.38
C LYS A 246 -3.41 -1.24 4.37
N THR A 247 -2.80 -1.09 5.54
CA THR A 247 -3.22 -0.15 6.57
C THR A 247 -2.68 1.26 6.29
N GLY A 248 -3.46 2.27 6.63
CA GLY A 248 -3.11 3.68 6.53
C GLY A 248 -3.28 4.41 7.85
N THR A 249 -2.38 5.36 8.09
CA THR A 249 -2.52 6.38 9.12
C THR A 249 -1.93 7.65 8.53
N SER A 250 -2.75 8.66 8.33
CA SER A 250 -2.33 9.97 7.82
C SER A 250 -2.64 11.05 8.84
N GLN A 251 -1.77 12.05 8.93
CA GLN A 251 -1.98 13.22 9.76
C GLN A 251 -2.89 14.17 9.00
N LEU A 252 -3.87 14.76 9.69
CA LEU A 252 -4.72 15.79 9.11
C LEU A 252 -4.02 17.14 9.16
N VAL A 253 -4.36 18.04 8.24
CA VAL A 253 -3.78 19.39 8.20
C VAL A 253 -4.64 20.33 9.05
N GLU A 254 -4.00 21.01 10.01
CA GLU A 254 -4.57 22.09 10.82
C GLU A 254 -3.71 23.35 10.68
N HIS A 255 -4.33 24.48 10.35
CA HIS A 255 -3.65 25.78 10.22
C HIS A 255 -2.40 25.74 9.31
N GLY A 256 -2.48 24.96 8.22
CA GLY A 256 -1.40 24.81 7.25
C GLY A 256 -0.23 23.91 7.70
N ARG A 257 -0.39 23.16 8.80
CA ARG A 257 0.60 22.20 9.30
C ARG A 257 -0.05 20.86 9.63
N TYR A 258 0.71 19.77 9.62
CA TYR A 258 0.19 18.48 10.08
C TYR A 258 -0.11 18.52 11.57
N SER A 259 -1.32 18.10 11.93
CA SER A 259 -1.76 17.95 13.31
C SER A 259 -0.97 16.85 14.01
N HIS A 260 -0.73 17.07 15.30
CA HIS A 260 -0.12 16.07 16.18
C HIS A 260 -1.14 15.14 16.85
N SER A 261 -2.42 15.50 16.80
CA SER A 261 -3.51 14.75 17.46
C SER A 261 -4.58 14.26 16.49
N LYS A 262 -4.76 14.91 15.33
CA LYS A 262 -5.79 14.53 14.37
C LYS A 262 -5.22 13.67 13.24
N THR A 263 -5.83 12.51 13.06
CA THR A 263 -5.45 11.54 12.03
C THR A 263 -6.65 10.99 11.29
N ALA A 264 -6.42 10.56 10.05
CA ALA A 264 -7.30 9.63 9.37
C ALA A 264 -6.68 8.23 9.39
N THR A 265 -7.54 7.26 9.65
CA THR A 265 -7.17 5.87 9.87
C THR A 265 -7.89 5.02 8.83
N SER A 266 -7.13 4.23 8.07
CA SER A 266 -7.70 3.53 6.92
C SER A 266 -7.18 2.11 6.74
N PHE A 267 -7.94 1.34 5.97
CA PHE A 267 -7.54 0.07 5.40
C PHE A 267 -8.08 -0.01 3.98
N ALA A 268 -7.23 -0.36 3.02
CA ALA A 268 -7.60 -0.62 1.65
C ALA A 268 -7.10 -2.02 1.26
N GLY A 269 -7.93 -2.83 0.60
CA GLY A 269 -7.54 -4.18 0.25
C GLY A 269 -8.55 -4.87 -0.63
N PHE A 270 -8.26 -6.12 -0.98
CA PHE A 270 -9.12 -6.95 -1.81
C PHE A 270 -8.97 -8.43 -1.44
N ALA A 271 -10.00 -9.21 -1.78
CA ALA A 271 -10.07 -10.63 -1.48
C ALA A 271 -10.96 -11.40 -2.47
N PRO A 272 -10.69 -12.70 -2.68
CA PRO A 272 -9.39 -13.35 -2.46
C PRO A 272 -8.28 -12.69 -3.30
N SER A 273 -7.02 -12.79 -2.89
CA SER A 273 -5.94 -12.09 -3.60
C SER A 273 -5.70 -12.68 -4.98
N ASP A 274 -5.88 -13.97 -5.16
CA ASP A 274 -5.58 -14.69 -6.40
C ASP A 274 -6.75 -14.74 -7.41
N ASP A 275 -8.01 -14.66 -6.96
CA ASP A 275 -9.14 -14.33 -7.84
C ASP A 275 -10.03 -13.28 -7.16
N PRO A 276 -9.65 -11.97 -7.21
CA PRO A 276 -10.37 -10.93 -6.49
C PRO A 276 -11.81 -10.77 -6.96
N LYS A 277 -12.76 -10.85 -6.01
CA LYS A 277 -14.19 -10.56 -6.21
C LYS A 277 -14.66 -9.33 -5.44
N LEU A 278 -13.83 -8.86 -4.51
CA LEU A 278 -14.15 -7.76 -3.62
C LEU A 278 -12.90 -6.90 -3.43
N ALA A 279 -12.98 -5.63 -3.76
CA ALA A 279 -12.07 -4.60 -3.27
C ALA A 279 -12.82 -3.73 -2.26
N GLY A 280 -12.14 -3.23 -1.24
CA GLY A 280 -12.76 -2.42 -0.21
C GLY A 280 -11.82 -1.41 0.42
N LEU A 281 -12.40 -0.27 0.79
CA LEU A 281 -11.72 0.81 1.48
C LEU A 281 -12.55 1.23 2.70
N LEU A 282 -11.89 1.32 3.84
CA LEU A 282 -12.42 1.88 5.06
C LEU A 282 -11.58 3.09 5.46
N VAL A 283 -12.24 4.21 5.75
CA VAL A 283 -11.62 5.43 6.25
C VAL A 283 -12.41 5.95 7.43
N MET A 284 -11.72 6.20 8.54
CA MET A 284 -12.24 6.83 9.75
C MET A 284 -11.44 8.09 10.02
N TRP A 285 -12.13 9.23 10.06
CA TRP A 285 -11.54 10.52 10.41
C TRP A 285 -11.66 10.72 11.92
N GLU A 286 -10.55 11.11 12.54
CA GLU A 286 -10.46 11.43 13.97
C GLU A 286 -11.09 10.37 14.90
N PRO A 287 -10.76 9.06 14.74
CA PRO A 287 -11.33 8.03 15.60
C PRO A 287 -10.92 8.26 17.06
N GLN A 288 -11.90 8.18 17.97
CA GLN A 288 -11.64 8.27 19.41
C GLN A 288 -11.11 6.91 19.92
N GLY A 289 -10.03 6.92 20.70
CA GLY A 289 -9.41 5.70 21.25
C GLY A 289 -8.28 5.15 20.37
N ALA A 290 -8.32 3.85 20.02
CA ALA A 290 -7.27 3.23 19.22
C ALA A 290 -7.25 3.82 17.79
N PHE A 291 -6.16 4.47 17.42
CA PHE A 291 -6.08 5.28 16.19
C PHE A 291 -5.32 4.61 15.03
N TYR A 292 -4.71 3.44 15.23
CA TYR A 292 -3.96 2.76 14.16
C TYR A 292 -4.88 1.96 13.21
N GLY A 293 -4.62 2.05 11.90
CA GLY A 293 -5.42 1.40 10.84
C GLY A 293 -5.54 -0.11 10.99
N GLY A 294 -4.44 -0.75 11.42
CA GLY A 294 -4.41 -2.18 11.69
C GLY A 294 -5.24 -2.61 12.90
N ILE A 295 -5.59 -1.69 13.81
CA ILE A 295 -6.33 -2.01 15.04
C ILE A 295 -7.84 -1.90 14.83
N VAL A 296 -8.30 -0.96 14.02
CA VAL A 296 -9.73 -0.69 13.85
C VAL A 296 -10.22 -1.04 12.45
N ALA A 297 -9.60 -0.49 11.40
CA ALA A 297 -10.09 -0.65 10.03
C ALA A 297 -9.90 -2.09 9.50
N ALA A 298 -8.73 -2.69 9.77
CA ALA A 298 -8.40 -4.04 9.32
C ALA A 298 -9.37 -5.14 9.85
N PRO A 299 -9.68 -5.22 11.17
CA PRO A 299 -10.69 -6.17 11.67
C PRO A 299 -12.09 -5.96 11.10
N VAL A 300 -12.47 -4.71 10.80
CA VAL A 300 -13.78 -4.43 10.20
C VAL A 300 -13.82 -5.00 8.78
N PHE A 301 -12.76 -4.78 7.99
CA PHE A 301 -12.64 -5.40 6.67
C PHE A 301 -12.71 -6.94 6.74
N SER A 302 -11.96 -7.56 7.64
CA SER A 302 -11.96 -9.02 7.83
C SER A 302 -13.38 -9.57 8.06
N ARG A 303 -14.13 -9.00 9.00
CA ARG A 303 -15.51 -9.41 9.30
C ARG A 303 -16.48 -9.19 8.14
N LEU A 304 -16.27 -8.15 7.33
CA LEU A 304 -17.09 -7.89 6.16
C LEU A 304 -16.79 -8.89 5.04
N ALA A 305 -15.50 -9.06 4.71
CA ALA A 305 -15.06 -10.00 3.69
C ALA A 305 -15.52 -11.42 4.03
N GLU A 306 -15.45 -11.86 5.30
CA GLU A 306 -15.94 -13.17 5.73
C GLU A 306 -17.43 -13.40 5.42
N LYS A 307 -18.26 -12.33 5.44
CA LYS A 307 -19.69 -12.42 5.17
C LYS A 307 -20.05 -12.19 3.71
N VAL A 308 -19.35 -11.27 3.05
CA VAL A 308 -19.63 -10.85 1.67
C VAL A 308 -19.13 -11.89 0.68
N LEU A 309 -17.95 -12.49 0.89
CA LEU A 309 -17.37 -13.44 -0.06
C LEU A 309 -18.27 -14.69 -0.29
N PRO A 310 -18.86 -15.33 0.75
CA PRO A 310 -19.85 -16.38 0.54
C PRO A 310 -21.09 -15.90 -0.25
N TYR A 311 -21.55 -14.67 0.01
CA TYR A 311 -22.69 -14.09 -0.71
C TYR A 311 -22.39 -13.88 -2.21
N LEU A 312 -21.13 -13.57 -2.53
CA LEU A 312 -20.63 -13.50 -3.91
C LEU A 312 -20.31 -14.88 -4.52
N GLY A 313 -20.64 -15.97 -3.84
CA GLY A 313 -20.40 -17.34 -4.31
C GLY A 313 -18.94 -17.80 -4.22
N VAL A 314 -18.09 -17.11 -3.44
CA VAL A 314 -16.70 -17.50 -3.25
C VAL A 314 -16.60 -18.54 -2.14
N GLU A 315 -16.22 -19.75 -2.51
CA GLU A 315 -16.02 -20.83 -1.55
C GLU A 315 -14.83 -20.56 -0.64
N LYS A 316 -14.98 -20.86 0.66
CA LYS A 316 -13.84 -20.87 1.58
C LYS A 316 -12.91 -21.98 1.13
N ARG A 317 -11.63 -21.66 1.01
CA ARG A 317 -10.62 -22.71 0.91
C ARG A 317 -10.67 -23.51 2.20
N GLU A 318 -10.61 -24.83 2.08
CA GLU A 318 -10.16 -25.61 3.22
C GLU A 318 -8.84 -24.99 3.65
N ALA A 319 -8.69 -24.73 4.95
CA ALA A 319 -7.37 -24.48 5.46
C ALA A 319 -6.58 -25.73 5.06
N GLU A 320 -5.73 -25.63 4.04
CA GLU A 320 -4.47 -26.32 4.12
C GLU A 320 -3.92 -25.86 5.47
N LYS A 321 -4.17 -26.65 6.53
CA LYS A 321 -3.19 -26.77 7.59
C LYS A 321 -1.92 -26.98 6.80
N SER A 322 -1.08 -25.95 6.66
CA SER A 322 0.15 -26.14 5.94
C SER A 322 0.80 -27.32 6.66
N GLY A 323 0.82 -28.48 5.98
CA GLY A 323 1.60 -29.62 6.44
C GLY A 323 3.08 -29.26 6.40
N ALA A 324 3.42 -28.11 5.80
CA ALA A 324 4.70 -27.44 5.91
C ALA A 324 5.05 -27.25 7.38
N LYS A 325 6.05 -28.00 7.81
CA LYS A 325 6.70 -27.85 9.09
C LYS A 325 7.15 -26.39 9.23
N GLN A 326 6.63 -25.66 10.21
CA GLN A 326 7.14 -24.33 10.53
C GLN A 326 8.53 -24.46 11.16
N LEU A 327 9.48 -23.72 10.64
CA LEU A 327 10.87 -23.72 11.09
C LEU A 327 11.21 -22.33 11.61
N LYS A 328 12.01 -22.29 12.68
CA LYS A 328 12.61 -21.05 13.15
C LYS A 328 13.77 -20.70 12.24
N VAL A 329 13.80 -19.48 11.72
CA VAL A 329 14.93 -18.98 10.92
C VAL A 329 16.17 -18.87 11.82
N PRO A 330 17.30 -19.53 11.49
CA PRO A 330 18.57 -19.37 12.20
C PRO A 330 19.08 -17.92 12.16
N ASP A 331 19.76 -17.51 13.23
CA ASP A 331 20.52 -16.25 13.27
C ASP A 331 21.89 -16.46 12.61
N VAL A 332 22.17 -15.71 11.56
CA VAL A 332 23.41 -15.80 10.77
C VAL A 332 24.17 -14.48 10.69
N GLU A 333 23.77 -13.43 11.42
CA GLU A 333 24.38 -12.09 11.31
C GLU A 333 25.87 -12.04 11.72
N ASN A 334 26.34 -13.02 12.49
CA ASN A 334 27.73 -13.13 12.94
C ASN A 334 28.56 -14.17 12.18
N LEU A 335 28.04 -14.71 11.08
CA LEU A 335 28.70 -15.72 10.25
C LEU A 335 29.28 -15.09 8.98
N SER A 336 30.24 -15.79 8.35
CA SER A 336 30.60 -15.48 6.97
C SER A 336 29.45 -15.83 6.02
N VAL A 337 29.42 -15.21 4.84
CA VAL A 337 28.39 -15.47 3.81
C VAL A 337 28.28 -16.96 3.48
N ALA A 338 29.42 -17.65 3.34
CA ALA A 338 29.44 -19.08 3.02
C ALA A 338 28.85 -19.94 4.15
N GLU A 339 29.18 -19.64 5.41
CA GLU A 339 28.65 -20.34 6.58
C GLU A 339 27.15 -20.09 6.76
N ALA A 340 26.71 -18.84 6.57
CA ALA A 340 25.31 -18.46 6.67
C ALA A 340 24.44 -19.16 5.63
N VAL A 341 24.89 -19.21 4.38
CA VAL A 341 24.20 -19.95 3.31
C VAL A 341 24.09 -21.43 3.68
N ALA A 342 25.16 -22.06 4.16
CA ALA A 342 25.15 -23.45 4.57
C ALA A 342 24.20 -23.71 5.75
N VAL A 343 24.19 -22.85 6.76
CA VAL A 343 23.32 -22.99 7.95
C VAL A 343 21.84 -22.91 7.55
N LEU A 344 21.47 -21.95 6.71
CA LEU A 344 20.09 -21.76 6.27
C LEU A 344 19.62 -22.87 5.33
N GLN A 345 20.47 -23.32 4.39
CA GLN A 345 20.15 -24.45 3.50
C GLN A 345 19.98 -25.76 4.29
N ASN A 346 20.85 -26.02 5.26
CA ASN A 346 20.73 -27.19 6.15
C ASN A 346 19.48 -27.12 7.04
N ALA A 347 19.05 -25.92 7.41
CA ALA A 347 17.80 -25.69 8.12
C ALA A 347 16.57 -25.78 7.20
N GLY A 348 16.72 -26.11 5.91
CA GLY A 348 15.61 -26.34 4.98
C GLY A 348 15.06 -25.07 4.33
N PHE A 349 15.84 -23.98 4.30
CA PHE A 349 15.49 -22.75 3.62
C PHE A 349 16.18 -22.63 2.27
N ARG A 350 15.55 -21.91 1.33
CA ARG A 350 16.24 -21.41 0.14
C ARG A 350 16.98 -20.14 0.52
N VAL A 351 18.12 -19.85 -0.08
CA VAL A 351 18.94 -18.68 0.31
C VAL A 351 19.33 -17.87 -0.92
N GLU A 352 19.22 -16.55 -0.82
CA GLU A 352 19.70 -15.60 -1.82
C GLU A 352 20.56 -14.53 -1.15
N THR A 353 21.76 -14.30 -1.67
CA THR A 353 22.67 -13.27 -1.15
C THR A 353 22.49 -11.98 -1.94
N VAL A 354 22.32 -10.86 -1.25
CA VAL A 354 22.12 -9.53 -1.82
C VAL A 354 23.29 -8.64 -1.41
N GLY A 355 24.14 -8.29 -2.38
CA GLY A 355 25.37 -7.52 -2.18
C GLY A 355 26.63 -8.31 -2.57
N GLU A 356 27.77 -7.62 -2.65
CA GLU A 356 29.08 -8.21 -3.03
C GLU A 356 30.08 -8.28 -1.88
N GLY A 357 29.78 -7.72 -0.70
CA GLY A 357 30.69 -7.70 0.43
C GLY A 357 30.77 -9.02 1.22
N GLU A 358 31.72 -9.06 2.16
CA GLU A 358 32.08 -10.27 2.90
C GLU A 358 31.36 -10.38 4.26
N ARG A 359 30.76 -9.28 4.75
CA ARG A 359 30.11 -9.23 6.06
C ARG A 359 28.60 -9.16 5.93
N ILE A 360 27.90 -9.99 6.70
CA ILE A 360 26.44 -9.95 6.80
C ILE A 360 26.02 -8.73 7.62
N ILE A 361 25.16 -7.90 7.04
CA ILE A 361 24.59 -6.71 7.69
C ILE A 361 23.09 -6.87 7.98
N GLY A 362 22.49 -7.97 7.51
CA GLY A 362 21.13 -8.33 7.86
C GLY A 362 20.66 -9.60 7.15
N GLN A 363 19.57 -10.17 7.65
CA GLN A 363 18.92 -11.33 7.06
C GLN A 363 17.40 -11.17 7.09
N VAL A 364 16.72 -11.81 6.14
CA VAL A 364 15.27 -11.73 5.97
C VAL A 364 14.74 -13.09 5.56
N PRO A 365 13.75 -13.68 6.24
CA PRO A 365 13.07 -13.18 7.43
C PRO A 365 14.01 -13.06 8.64
N ALA A 366 13.61 -12.24 9.61
CA ALA A 366 14.40 -11.96 10.81
C ALA A 366 14.77 -13.24 11.58
N PRO A 367 15.91 -13.25 12.30
CA PRO A 367 16.28 -14.36 13.16
C PRO A 367 15.13 -14.77 14.09
N LEU A 368 14.99 -16.08 14.30
CA LEU A 368 13.97 -16.71 15.16
C LEU A 368 12.52 -16.59 14.69
N ALA A 369 12.25 -15.93 13.55
CA ALA A 369 10.92 -15.91 12.95
C ALA A 369 10.45 -17.34 12.62
N LEU A 370 9.17 -17.64 12.88
CA LEU A 370 8.54 -18.89 12.44
C LEU A 370 8.02 -18.69 11.03
N VAL A 371 8.56 -19.44 10.08
CA VAL A 371 8.14 -19.41 8.69
C VAL A 371 8.01 -20.84 8.16
N ASP A 372 7.28 -21.01 7.06
CA ASP A 372 7.11 -22.32 6.45
C ASP A 372 8.45 -22.85 5.90
N GLN A 373 8.66 -24.17 6.01
CA GLN A 373 9.82 -24.83 5.42
C GLN A 373 9.90 -24.55 3.90
N GLY A 374 11.09 -24.25 3.40
CA GLY A 374 11.33 -23.94 1.98
C GLY A 374 11.16 -22.46 1.60
N VAL A 375 10.80 -21.58 2.55
CA VAL A 375 10.81 -20.13 2.36
C VAL A 375 12.21 -19.63 1.99
N LEU A 376 12.26 -18.61 1.13
CA LEU A 376 13.48 -17.93 0.71
C LEU A 376 13.96 -16.97 1.80
N VAL A 377 15.22 -17.12 2.20
CA VAL A 377 15.91 -16.25 3.14
C VAL A 377 16.94 -15.41 2.38
N PHE A 378 16.79 -14.09 2.42
CA PHE A 378 17.79 -13.17 1.89
C PHE A 378 18.86 -12.90 2.95
N ILE A 379 20.12 -12.94 2.55
CA ILE A 379 21.27 -12.44 3.34
C ILE A 379 21.78 -11.17 2.67
N TYR A 380 21.78 -10.06 3.40
CA TYR A 380 22.34 -8.79 2.94
C TYR A 380 23.79 -8.69 3.37
N THR A 381 24.68 -8.45 2.41
CA THR A 381 26.08 -8.16 2.70
C THR A 381 26.35 -6.67 2.67
N ASP A 382 27.43 -6.25 3.30
CA ASP A 382 27.94 -4.91 3.13
C ASP A 382 28.28 -4.64 1.66
N VAL A 383 28.23 -3.37 1.27
CA VAL A 383 28.79 -2.91 0.01
C VAL A 383 30.18 -2.42 0.33
N ASP A 384 31.19 -3.09 -0.22
CA ASP A 384 32.58 -2.68 -0.13
C ASP A 384 32.71 -1.26 -0.70
N TYR A 385 32.70 -0.25 0.17
CA TYR A 385 33.34 1.01 -0.18
C TYR A 385 34.81 0.66 -0.27
N LEU A 386 35.33 0.56 -1.50
CA LEU A 386 36.75 0.57 -1.83
C LEU A 386 37.54 1.23 -0.71
N LYS A 387 38.49 0.47 -0.11
CA LYS A 387 39.50 0.99 0.84
C LYS A 387 39.82 2.44 0.48
N THR A 388 39.28 3.39 1.23
CA THR A 388 39.72 4.77 1.13
C THR A 388 41.20 4.75 1.44
N SER A 389 42.04 4.95 0.42
CA SER A 389 43.42 5.31 0.65
C SER A 389 43.40 6.54 1.54
N THR A 390 44.22 6.54 2.58
CA THR A 390 44.39 7.65 3.52
C THR A 390 45.12 8.84 2.89
N GLU A 391 44.86 9.12 1.61
CA GLU A 391 45.37 10.29 0.89
C GLU A 391 44.21 10.97 0.17
N GLN A 392 43.38 11.70 0.94
CA GLN A 392 42.74 12.89 0.41
C GLN A 392 43.22 14.12 1.20
N PRO A 393 43.54 15.22 0.51
CA PRO A 393 44.08 16.41 1.14
C PRO A 393 43.06 17.02 2.09
N ASN A 394 43.57 17.47 3.24
CA ASN A 394 42.86 18.22 4.27
C ASN A 394 41.96 19.32 3.65
N PRO A 395 40.62 19.27 3.81
CA PRO A 395 39.71 20.30 3.30
C PRO A 395 39.77 21.60 4.12
N CYS A 396 40.60 21.66 5.16
CA CYS A 396 41.07 22.88 5.76
C CYS A 396 42.53 23.07 5.31
N GLY A 397 42.73 23.84 4.24
CA GLY A 397 44.06 24.38 3.92
C GLY A 397 44.65 25.07 5.16
N VAL A 398 45.98 25.12 5.21
CA VAL A 398 46.79 25.77 6.27
C VAL A 398 46.15 27.01 6.87
#